data_AF-A0A1W9U508-F1
#
_entry.id   AF-A0A1W9U508-F1
#
_cell.length_a   1.000
_cell.length_b   1.000
_cell.length_c   1.000
_cell.angle_alpha   90.00
_cell.angle_beta   90.00
_cell.angle_gamma   90.00
#
_symmetry.space_group_name_H-M   'P 1'
#
loop_
_entity.id
_entity.type
_entity.pdbx_description
1 polymer ?
#
loop_
_entity_poly.entity_id
_entity_poly.type
_entity_poly.pdbx_seq_one_letter_code
_entity_poly.pdbx_strand_id
1 'polypeptide(L)'
;AVHYNGKRAYELARNGIAIDLQPKDVRIDYITILSVDLPYVWFEVGCSSGTYIRTLAADLGKSLGIGAHLTSLRRIKSGPLHVDDALTLEQIAHHLSSNTIEEVIISLRNALKGMIEVEISDELAKKIRNGYQPNWEELSQEHISSFNPHDYLKIITGEELVAILRKDEKGYNIIKVFT
;
A
#
# COMPACT_ATOMS: atom_id res chain seq x y z
N ALA A 1 -12.25 5.89 4.34
CA ALA A 1 -13.28 6.94 4.21
C ALA A 1 -12.84 8.15 5.03
N VAL A 2 -13.02 9.37 4.51
CA VAL A 2 -12.71 10.60 5.27
C VAL A 2 -13.77 10.78 6.35
N HIS A 3 -13.29 11.05 7.57
CA HIS A 3 -14.13 11.39 8.70
C HIS A 3 -14.05 12.90 8.95
N TYR A 4 -15.18 13.49 9.32
CA TYR A 4 -15.30 14.88 9.75
C TYR A 4 -16.00 14.88 11.10
N ASN A 5 -15.29 15.35 12.15
CA ASN A 5 -15.77 15.33 13.54
C ASN A 5 -16.34 13.97 14.00
N GLY A 6 -15.63 12.89 13.70
CA GLY A 6 -16.02 11.53 14.10
C GLY A 6 -17.12 10.87 13.26
N LYS A 7 -17.72 11.57 12.29
CA LYS A 7 -18.70 11.00 11.34
C LYS A 7 -18.12 10.85 9.96
N ARG A 8 -18.60 9.88 9.17
CA ARG A 8 -18.15 9.70 7.79
C ARG A 8 -18.65 10.84 6.93
N ALA A 9 -17.75 11.51 6.21
CA ALA A 9 -18.11 12.70 5.43
C ALA A 9 -19.20 12.44 4.39
N TYR A 10 -19.29 11.24 3.81
CA TYR A 10 -20.36 10.93 2.85
C TYR A 10 -21.76 10.87 3.49
N GLU A 11 -21.87 10.54 4.78
CA GLU A 11 -23.16 10.47 5.48
C GLU A 11 -23.72 11.86 5.71
N LEU A 12 -22.87 12.78 6.13
CA LEU A 12 -23.19 14.20 6.29
C LEU A 12 -23.60 14.83 4.95
N ALA A 13 -22.85 14.55 3.86
CA ALA A 13 -23.19 15.04 2.53
C ALA A 13 -24.56 14.52 2.02
N ARG A 14 -24.90 13.24 2.28
CA ARG A 14 -26.21 12.68 1.94
C ARG A 14 -27.36 13.32 2.71
N ASN A 15 -27.10 13.80 3.91
CA ASN A 15 -28.06 14.54 4.72
C ASN A 15 -28.12 16.04 4.35
N GLY A 16 -27.51 16.44 3.23
CA GLY A 16 -27.50 17.83 2.76
C GLY A 16 -26.59 18.76 3.56
N ILE A 17 -25.79 18.23 4.48
CA ILE A 17 -24.86 19.02 5.28
C ILE A 17 -23.60 19.24 4.45
N ALA A 18 -23.39 20.48 4.00
CA ALA A 18 -22.15 20.88 3.36
C ALA A 18 -20.98 20.73 4.34
N ILE A 19 -19.93 20.05 3.91
CA ILE A 19 -18.71 19.85 4.70
C ILE A 19 -17.58 20.55 3.96
N ASP A 20 -16.89 21.43 4.67
CA ASP A 20 -15.64 21.99 4.19
C ASP A 20 -14.52 20.97 4.43
N LEU A 21 -14.20 20.19 3.39
CA LEU A 21 -13.10 19.25 3.42
C LEU A 21 -11.82 20.00 3.05
N GLN A 22 -10.88 20.04 3.98
CA GLN A 22 -9.55 20.60 3.72
C GLN A 22 -8.91 19.88 2.51
N PRO A 23 -8.36 20.63 1.54
CA PRO A 23 -7.62 20.05 0.41
C PRO A 23 -6.50 19.14 0.91
N LYS A 24 -6.21 18.10 0.14
CA LYS A 24 -5.10 17.19 0.39
C LYS A 24 -4.15 17.21 -0.78
N ASP A 25 -2.87 17.38 -0.48
CA ASP A 25 -1.84 17.23 -1.48
C ASP A 25 -1.79 15.78 -1.96
N VAL A 26 -1.87 15.64 -3.28
CA VAL A 26 -1.77 14.37 -3.99
C VAL A 26 -0.77 14.54 -5.12
N ARG A 27 -0.09 13.45 -5.47
CA ARG A 27 0.83 13.43 -6.59
C ARG A 27 0.22 12.61 -7.73
N ILE A 28 0.21 13.18 -8.92
CA ILE A 28 -0.05 12.47 -10.16
C ILE A 28 1.31 12.13 -10.76
N ASP A 29 1.62 10.84 -10.84
CA ASP A 29 2.89 10.36 -11.40
C ASP A 29 2.83 10.36 -12.93
N TYR A 30 1.69 9.95 -13.52
CA TYR A 30 1.44 10.02 -14.96
C TYR A 30 -0.07 10.01 -15.26
N ILE A 31 -0.44 10.53 -16.44
CA ILE A 31 -1.74 10.34 -17.06
C ILE A 31 -1.51 9.97 -18.53
N THR A 32 -2.11 8.87 -18.97
CA THR A 32 -2.02 8.38 -20.35
C THR A 32 -3.42 8.25 -20.93
N ILE A 33 -3.73 8.99 -21.99
CA ILE A 33 -5.00 8.83 -22.70
C ILE A 33 -4.96 7.51 -23.47
N LEU A 34 -5.97 6.66 -23.24
CA LEU A 34 -6.11 5.36 -23.89
C LEU A 34 -6.99 5.47 -25.14
N SER A 35 -8.12 6.19 -25.04
CA SER A 35 -9.01 6.44 -26.17
C SER A 35 -9.93 7.63 -25.91
N VAL A 36 -10.43 8.22 -27.00
CA VAL A 36 -11.41 9.30 -26.99
C VAL A 36 -12.52 8.91 -27.95
N ASP A 37 -13.71 8.67 -27.41
CA ASP A 37 -14.94 8.39 -28.15
C ASP A 37 -16.05 9.23 -27.53
N LEU A 38 -16.14 10.49 -27.97
CA LEU A 38 -16.95 11.49 -27.29
C LEU A 38 -18.42 11.02 -27.14
N PRO A 39 -19.02 11.16 -25.94
CA PRO A 39 -18.53 11.97 -24.82
C PRO A 39 -17.57 11.26 -23.85
N TYR A 40 -17.09 10.06 -24.17
CA TYR A 40 -16.23 9.25 -23.32
C TYR A 40 -14.74 9.47 -23.59
N VAL A 41 -13.97 9.63 -22.51
CA VAL A 41 -12.51 9.67 -22.53
C VAL A 41 -12.01 8.63 -21.57
N TRP A 42 -11.19 7.70 -22.07
CA TRP A 42 -10.55 6.66 -21.29
C TRP A 42 -9.10 7.04 -21.07
N PHE A 43 -8.65 6.98 -19.82
CA PHE A 43 -7.26 7.24 -19.47
C PHE A 43 -6.81 6.33 -18.34
N GLU A 44 -5.52 6.05 -18.32
CA GLU A 44 -4.83 5.44 -17.19
C GLU A 44 -4.13 6.54 -16.39
N VAL A 45 -4.08 6.38 -15.07
CA VAL A 45 -3.43 7.34 -14.17
C VAL A 45 -2.64 6.60 -13.09
N GLY A 46 -1.38 6.98 -12.93
CA GLY A 46 -0.55 6.66 -11.78
C GLY A 46 -0.62 7.80 -10.77
N CYS A 47 -0.92 7.50 -9.51
CA CYS A 47 -1.08 8.52 -8.47
C CYS A 47 -0.70 8.02 -7.09
N SER A 48 -0.40 8.97 -6.19
CA SER A 48 -0.18 8.68 -4.77
C SER A 48 -1.44 8.17 -4.08
N SER A 49 -1.26 7.56 -2.90
CA SER A 49 -2.36 7.19 -2.02
C SER A 49 -3.22 8.41 -1.65
N GLY A 50 -4.51 8.18 -1.42
CA GLY A 50 -5.46 9.24 -1.07
C GLY A 50 -6.00 10.04 -2.25
N THR A 51 -5.56 9.78 -3.48
CA THR A 51 -6.10 10.44 -4.68
C THR A 51 -7.54 10.02 -4.95
N TYR A 52 -8.43 11.01 -5.09
CA TYR A 52 -9.83 10.81 -5.44
C TYR A 52 -10.01 10.93 -6.97
N ILE A 53 -10.00 9.80 -7.68
CA ILE A 53 -10.14 9.77 -9.14
C ILE A 53 -11.42 10.45 -9.63
N ARG A 54 -12.49 10.43 -8.83
CA ARG A 54 -13.73 11.17 -9.13
C ARG A 54 -13.54 12.67 -9.14
N THR A 55 -12.77 13.21 -8.18
CA THR A 55 -12.42 14.63 -8.12
C THR A 55 -11.52 14.99 -9.29
N LEU A 56 -10.51 14.16 -9.59
CA LEU A 56 -9.65 14.34 -10.76
C LEU A 56 -10.47 14.42 -12.06
N ALA A 57 -11.44 13.53 -12.27
CA ALA A 57 -12.32 13.58 -13.44
C ALA A 57 -13.12 14.89 -13.50
N ALA A 58 -13.67 15.34 -12.37
CA ALA A 58 -14.40 16.61 -12.30
C ALA A 58 -13.51 17.82 -12.59
N ASP A 59 -12.28 17.83 -12.06
CA ASP A 59 -11.31 18.90 -12.26
C ASP A 59 -10.85 18.96 -13.73
N LEU A 60 -10.59 17.81 -14.37
CA LEU A 60 -10.29 17.73 -15.80
C LEU A 60 -11.45 18.26 -16.64
N GLY A 61 -12.68 17.85 -16.34
CA GLY A 61 -13.87 18.35 -17.04
C GLY A 61 -14.11 19.85 -16.84
N LYS A 62 -13.85 20.35 -15.63
CA LYS A 62 -13.91 21.80 -15.32
C LYS A 62 -12.87 22.57 -16.12
N SER A 63 -11.66 22.03 -16.24
CA SER A 63 -10.59 22.63 -17.07
C SER A 63 -10.96 22.69 -18.55
N LEU A 64 -11.81 21.77 -19.04
CA LEU A 64 -12.37 21.77 -20.39
C LEU A 64 -13.59 22.69 -20.55
N GLY A 65 -14.12 23.26 -19.47
CA GLY A 65 -15.25 24.20 -19.47
C GLY A 65 -16.64 23.56 -19.56
N ILE A 66 -16.73 22.24 -19.71
CA ILE A 66 -18.00 21.51 -19.87
C ILE A 66 -18.38 20.66 -18.65
N GLY A 67 -17.43 20.44 -17.73
CA GLY A 67 -17.58 19.49 -16.63
C GLY A 67 -17.44 18.04 -17.08
N ALA A 68 -17.14 17.16 -16.14
CA ALA A 68 -17.08 15.72 -16.37
C ALA A 68 -17.33 14.98 -15.06
N HIS A 69 -17.71 13.72 -15.15
CA HIS A 69 -17.83 12.83 -14.01
C HIS A 69 -17.33 11.44 -14.39
N LEU A 70 -16.92 10.68 -13.38
CA LEU A 70 -16.43 9.32 -13.57
C LEU A 70 -17.60 8.36 -13.83
N THR A 71 -17.59 7.68 -14.96
CA THR A 71 -18.61 6.67 -15.33
C THR A 71 -18.17 5.24 -15.00
N SER A 72 -16.87 4.95 -15.10
CA SER A 72 -16.27 3.64 -14.79
C SER A 72 -14.89 3.82 -14.16
N LEU A 73 -14.50 2.87 -13.30
CA LEU A 73 -13.20 2.85 -12.66
C LEU A 73 -12.76 1.41 -12.41
N ARG A 74 -11.57 1.06 -12.88
CA ARG A 74 -10.90 -0.19 -12.52
C ARG A 74 -9.51 0.13 -11.98
N ARG A 75 -9.23 -0.33 -10.76
CA ARG A 75 -7.88 -0.26 -10.20
C ARG A 75 -7.07 -1.45 -10.72
N ILE A 76 -6.01 -1.16 -11.47
CA ILE A 76 -5.15 -2.19 -12.07
C ILE A 76 -3.91 -2.52 -11.22
N LYS A 77 -3.51 -1.63 -10.31
CA LYS A 77 -2.31 -1.79 -9.48
C LYS A 77 -2.46 -1.15 -8.11
N SER A 78 -1.84 -1.74 -7.10
CA SER A 78 -1.69 -1.18 -5.76
C SER A 78 -0.30 -1.51 -5.22
N GLY A 79 0.61 -0.54 -5.24
CA GLY A 79 2.02 -0.77 -4.90
C GLY A 79 2.61 -1.86 -5.81
N PRO A 80 3.19 -2.95 -5.26
CA PRO A 80 3.75 -4.03 -6.06
C PRO A 80 2.70 -5.00 -6.64
N LEU A 81 1.42 -4.90 -6.22
CA LEU A 81 0.38 -5.88 -6.58
C LEU A 81 -0.35 -5.44 -7.85
N HIS A 82 -0.35 -6.28 -8.88
CA HIS A 82 -1.09 -6.06 -10.12
C HIS A 82 -2.42 -6.84 -10.12
N VAL A 83 -3.41 -6.34 -10.86
CA VAL A 83 -4.73 -6.98 -10.97
C VAL A 83 -4.68 -8.30 -11.74
N ASP A 84 -3.66 -8.49 -12.59
CA ASP A 84 -3.50 -9.73 -13.36
C ASP A 84 -3.10 -10.91 -12.45
N ASP A 85 -2.52 -10.62 -11.28
CA ASP A 85 -2.21 -11.62 -10.25
C ASP A 85 -3.39 -11.82 -9.28
N ALA A 86 -4.50 -11.11 -9.46
CA ALA A 86 -5.64 -11.17 -8.56
C ALA A 86 -6.51 -12.40 -8.84
N LEU A 87 -6.93 -13.09 -7.77
CA LEU A 87 -7.89 -14.19 -7.86
C LEU A 87 -9.33 -13.69 -7.82
N THR A 88 -10.20 -14.33 -8.61
CA THR A 88 -11.65 -14.15 -8.49
C THR A 88 -12.19 -14.86 -7.26
N LEU A 89 -13.43 -14.53 -6.87
CA LEU A 89 -14.08 -15.17 -5.72
C LEU A 89 -14.27 -16.67 -5.95
N GLU A 90 -14.53 -17.08 -7.19
CA GLU A 90 -14.70 -18.48 -7.59
C GLU A 90 -13.38 -19.25 -7.48
N GLN A 91 -12.27 -18.65 -7.89
CA GLN A 91 -10.93 -19.23 -7.73
C GLN A 91 -10.59 -19.40 -6.24
N ILE A 92 -10.86 -18.36 -5.42
CA ILE A 92 -10.66 -18.44 -3.97
C ILE A 92 -11.53 -19.56 -3.36
N ALA A 93 -12.80 -19.66 -3.75
CA ALA A 93 -13.71 -20.71 -3.28
C ALA A 93 -13.21 -22.11 -3.66
N HIS A 94 -12.62 -22.27 -4.86
CA HIS A 94 -12.01 -23.51 -5.29
C HIS A 94 -10.84 -23.90 -4.37
N HIS A 95 -9.89 -23.00 -4.12
CA HIS A 95 -8.76 -23.25 -3.22
C HIS A 95 -9.21 -23.60 -1.78
N LEU A 96 -10.26 -22.96 -1.28
CA LEU A 96 -10.84 -23.30 0.02
C LEU A 96 -11.44 -24.72 0.02
N SER A 97 -12.19 -25.09 -1.03
CA SER A 97 -12.80 -26.42 -1.14
C SER A 97 -11.78 -27.54 -1.31
N SER A 98 -10.65 -27.24 -1.94
CA SER A 98 -9.55 -28.17 -2.20
C SER A 98 -8.48 -28.16 -1.09
N ASN A 99 -8.63 -27.31 -0.07
CA ASN A 99 -7.69 -27.15 1.03
C ASN A 99 -6.25 -26.79 0.56
N THR A 100 -6.17 -25.89 -0.43
CA THR A 100 -4.93 -25.37 -1.04
C THR A 100 -4.84 -23.84 -1.00
N ILE A 101 -5.51 -23.20 -0.04
CA ILE A 101 -5.55 -21.72 0.05
C ILE A 101 -4.18 -21.14 0.41
N GLU A 102 -3.37 -21.87 1.16
CA GLU A 102 -2.03 -21.49 1.58
C GLU A 102 -1.08 -21.28 0.38
N GLU A 103 -1.34 -21.95 -0.75
CA GLU A 103 -0.53 -21.84 -1.97
C GLU A 103 -0.71 -20.49 -2.69
N VAL A 104 -1.84 -19.81 -2.43
CA VAL A 104 -2.20 -18.54 -3.09
C VAL A 104 -2.19 -17.34 -2.16
N ILE A 105 -1.93 -17.55 -0.86
CA ILE A 105 -1.71 -16.47 0.09
C ILE A 105 -0.31 -15.91 -0.10
N ILE A 106 -0.22 -14.60 -0.35
CA ILE A 106 1.05 -13.90 -0.37
C ILE A 106 1.61 -13.88 1.06
N SER A 107 2.80 -14.44 1.25
CA SER A 107 3.48 -14.42 2.55
C SER A 107 3.72 -13.00 3.05
N LEU A 108 3.80 -12.81 4.38
CA LEU A 108 4.06 -11.49 4.96
C LEU A 108 5.38 -10.87 4.46
N ARG A 109 6.40 -11.70 4.22
CA ARG A 109 7.68 -11.29 3.61
C ARG A 109 7.46 -10.71 2.21
N ASN A 110 6.68 -11.39 1.37
CA ASN A 110 6.42 -11.01 -0.02
C ASN A 110 5.42 -9.86 -0.16
N ALA A 111 4.49 -9.70 0.78
CA ALA A 111 3.59 -8.54 0.84
C ALA A 111 4.37 -7.22 0.98
N LEU A 112 5.59 -7.27 1.52
CA LEU A 112 6.49 -6.14 1.72
C LEU A 112 7.71 -6.19 0.78
N LYS A 113 7.55 -6.70 -0.45
CA LYS A 113 8.64 -6.89 -1.43
C LYS A 113 9.49 -5.64 -1.70
N GLY A 114 8.90 -4.44 -1.62
CA GLY A 114 9.61 -3.18 -1.84
C GLY A 114 10.39 -2.66 -0.61
N MET A 115 10.30 -3.33 0.53
CA MET A 115 11.02 -2.97 1.75
C MET A 115 12.40 -3.64 1.76
N ILE A 116 13.40 -2.92 2.27
CA ILE A 116 14.75 -3.44 2.39
C ILE A 116 14.75 -4.61 3.37
N GLU A 117 15.43 -5.68 2.97
CA GLU A 117 15.42 -6.96 3.66
C GLU A 117 16.78 -7.25 4.30
N VAL A 118 16.75 -7.80 5.51
CA VAL A 118 17.93 -8.19 6.26
C VAL A 118 17.72 -9.59 6.79
N GLU A 119 18.59 -10.51 6.39
CA GLU A 119 18.54 -11.91 6.79
C GLU A 119 19.39 -12.18 8.03
N ILE A 120 18.81 -12.93 8.96
CA ILE A 120 19.45 -13.30 10.23
C ILE A 120 19.36 -14.81 10.47
N SER A 121 20.20 -15.31 11.38
CA SER A 121 20.12 -16.71 11.84
C SER A 121 18.82 -17.02 12.58
N ASP A 122 18.39 -18.29 12.53
CA ASP A 122 17.24 -18.80 13.29
C ASP A 122 17.39 -18.60 14.81
N GLU A 123 18.61 -18.71 15.35
CA GLU A 123 18.89 -18.47 16.77
C GLU A 123 18.55 -17.03 17.16
N LEU A 124 18.97 -16.07 16.34
CA LEU A 124 18.69 -14.66 16.57
C LEU A 124 17.21 -14.34 16.38
N ALA A 125 16.55 -14.93 15.39
CA ALA A 125 15.12 -14.77 15.17
C ALA A 125 14.31 -15.21 16.39
N LYS A 126 14.65 -16.35 16.99
CA LYS A 126 14.04 -16.84 18.25
C LYS A 126 14.24 -15.86 19.40
N LYS A 127 15.44 -15.28 19.56
CA LYS A 127 15.70 -14.27 20.60
C LYS A 127 14.82 -13.03 20.40
N ILE A 128 14.73 -12.51 19.17
CA ILE A 128 13.92 -11.32 18.84
C ILE A 128 12.44 -11.58 19.12
N ARG A 129 11.92 -12.76 18.73
CA ARG A 129 10.52 -13.17 19.03
C ARG A 129 10.23 -13.19 20.53
N ASN A 130 11.24 -13.44 21.36
CA ASN A 130 11.16 -13.39 22.82
C ASN A 130 11.46 -12.01 23.43
N GLY A 131 11.57 -10.95 22.60
CA GLY A 131 11.73 -9.57 23.06
C GLY A 131 13.18 -9.08 23.17
N TYR A 132 14.16 -9.86 22.70
CA TYR A 132 15.55 -9.39 22.63
C TYR A 132 15.70 -8.26 21.61
N GLN A 133 16.45 -7.22 21.97
CA GLN A 133 16.87 -6.15 21.05
C GLN A 133 18.32 -6.38 20.63
N PRO A 134 18.59 -6.79 19.38
CA PRO A 134 19.95 -6.97 18.89
C PRO A 134 20.69 -5.64 18.78
N ASN A 135 22.01 -5.66 18.67
CA ASN A 135 22.73 -4.50 18.16
C ASN A 135 22.74 -4.51 16.62
N TRP A 136 23.32 -3.47 16.00
CA TRP A 136 23.38 -3.38 14.54
C TRP A 136 24.27 -4.46 13.89
N GLU A 137 25.36 -4.83 14.56
CA GLU A 137 26.32 -5.83 14.08
C GLU A 137 25.70 -7.23 14.02
N GLU A 138 24.79 -7.54 14.95
CA GLU A 138 24.02 -8.78 14.98
C GLU A 138 22.97 -8.86 13.86
N LEU A 139 22.42 -7.70 13.44
CA LEU A 139 21.43 -7.64 12.36
C LEU A 139 22.07 -7.70 10.98
N SER A 140 23.26 -7.11 10.81
CA SER A 140 23.82 -6.82 9.49
C SER A 140 25.31 -7.12 9.46
N GLN A 141 25.69 -8.27 8.90
CA GLN A 141 27.12 -8.59 8.67
C GLN A 141 27.72 -7.76 7.52
N GLU A 142 26.89 -7.31 6.58
CA GLU A 142 27.30 -6.37 5.52
C GLU A 142 26.82 -4.95 5.85
N HIS A 143 27.65 -3.94 5.61
CA HIS A 143 27.25 -2.55 5.77
C HIS A 143 26.10 -2.24 4.80
N ILE A 144 24.89 -2.06 5.31
CA ILE A 144 23.82 -1.50 4.48
C ILE A 144 24.11 0.00 4.33
N SER A 145 24.92 0.30 3.33
CA SER A 145 25.59 1.58 3.13
C SER A 145 24.68 2.71 2.65
N SER A 146 23.37 2.48 2.53
CA SER A 146 22.45 3.45 1.95
C SER A 146 21.05 3.32 2.55
N PHE A 147 20.92 3.81 3.78
CA PHE A 147 19.62 4.05 4.42
C PHE A 147 19.51 5.47 4.93
N ASN A 148 18.42 6.13 4.56
CA ASN A 148 18.07 7.42 5.09
C ASN A 148 17.41 7.25 6.48
N PRO A 149 17.56 8.24 7.38
CA PRO A 149 16.77 8.29 8.60
C PRO A 149 15.27 8.11 8.29
N HIS A 150 14.58 7.33 9.12
CA HIS A 150 13.16 6.95 8.99
C HIS A 150 12.80 5.91 7.93
N ASP A 151 13.78 5.35 7.21
CA ASP A 151 13.52 4.19 6.36
C ASP A 151 13.05 2.99 7.21
N TYR A 152 12.17 2.19 6.61
CA TYR A 152 11.71 0.93 7.18
C TYR A 152 12.49 -0.23 6.57
N LEU A 153 12.81 -1.20 7.40
CA LEU A 153 13.45 -2.45 6.99
C LEU A 153 12.73 -3.64 7.62
N LYS A 154 12.76 -4.76 6.94
CA LYS A 154 12.22 -6.03 7.43
C LYS A 154 13.35 -7.00 7.75
N ILE A 155 13.25 -7.66 8.90
CA ILE A 155 14.12 -8.75 9.32
C ILE A 155 13.45 -10.06 8.96
N ILE A 156 14.20 -10.97 8.36
CA ILE A 156 13.71 -12.27 7.91
C ILE A 156 14.62 -13.41 8.40
N THR A 157 14.07 -14.62 8.44
CA THR A 157 14.86 -15.86 8.49
C THR A 157 14.23 -16.87 7.54
N GLY A 158 14.99 -17.32 6.53
CA GLY A 158 14.41 -18.07 5.41
C GLY A 158 13.18 -17.35 4.83
N GLU A 159 12.06 -18.06 4.69
CA GLU A 159 10.80 -17.50 4.15
C GLU A 159 9.98 -16.67 5.15
N GLU A 160 10.38 -16.62 6.43
CA GLU A 160 9.60 -15.99 7.48
C GLU A 160 9.96 -14.52 7.69
N LEU A 161 8.94 -13.67 7.82
CA LEU A 161 9.10 -12.32 8.36
C LEU A 161 9.22 -12.41 9.89
N VAL A 162 10.29 -11.84 10.45
CA VAL A 162 10.55 -11.85 11.90
C VAL A 162 10.13 -10.52 12.53
N ALA A 163 10.56 -9.39 11.95
CA ALA A 163 10.28 -8.08 12.51
C ALA A 163 10.31 -6.97 11.45
N ILE A 164 9.67 -5.84 11.74
CA ILE A 164 9.82 -4.59 11.02
C ILE A 164 10.49 -3.58 11.94
N LEU A 165 11.53 -2.94 11.44
CA LEU A 165 12.32 -1.93 12.13
C LEU A 165 12.19 -0.62 11.37
N ARG A 166 12.37 0.48 12.09
CA ARG A 166 12.49 1.83 11.54
C ARG A 166 13.83 2.41 11.96
N LYS A 167 14.57 2.98 11.01
CA LYS A 167 15.82 3.68 11.31
C LYS A 167 15.55 4.94 12.10
N ASP A 168 16.36 5.16 13.13
CA ASP A 168 16.38 6.38 13.94
C ASP A 168 17.77 7.02 13.86
N GLU A 169 17.90 8.27 14.28
CA GLU A 169 19.18 9.01 14.27
C GLU A 169 20.28 8.29 15.08
N LYS A 170 19.89 7.50 16.09
CA LYS A 170 20.79 6.77 16.99
C LYS A 170 20.95 5.29 16.65
N GLY A 171 20.34 4.81 15.56
CA GLY A 171 20.33 3.38 15.20
C GLY A 171 19.00 2.98 14.62
N TYR A 172 18.18 2.25 15.38
CA TYR A 172 16.89 1.77 14.92
C TYR A 172 15.90 1.53 16.07
N ASN A 173 14.63 1.39 15.74
CA ASN A 173 13.56 0.97 16.65
C ASN A 173 12.78 -0.20 16.05
N ILE A 174 12.47 -1.23 16.85
CA ILE A 174 11.59 -2.32 16.44
C ILE A 174 10.15 -1.81 16.49
N ILE A 175 9.49 -1.77 15.33
CA ILE A 175 8.09 -1.34 15.21
C ILE A 175 7.13 -2.49 15.49
N LYS A 176 7.45 -3.68 14.98
CA LYS A 176 6.61 -4.86 15.11
C LYS A 176 7.44 -6.13 15.03
N VAL A 177 7.14 -7.08 15.90
CA VAL A 177 7.64 -8.45 15.84
C VAL A 177 6.49 -9.37 15.41
N PHE A 178 6.81 -10.35 14.59
CA PHE A 178 5.90 -11.36 14.05
C PHE A 178 6.28 -12.72 14.66
N THR A 179 5.28 -13.40 15.21
CA THR A 179 5.37 -14.68 15.92
C THR A 179 4.63 -15.76 15.17
#